data_AF-A0A5R8KHZ9-F1
#
_entry.id   AF-A0A5R8KHZ9-F1
#
_cell.length_a   1.000
_cell.length_b   1.000
_cell.length_c   1.000
_cell.angle_alpha   90.00
_cell.angle_beta   90.00
_cell.angle_gamma   90.00
#
_symmetry.space_group_name_H-M   'P 1'
#
loop_
_entity.id
_entity.type
_entity.pdbx_description
1 polymer ?
#
loop_
_entity_poly.entity_id
_entity_poly.type
_entity_poly.pdbx_seq_one_letter_code
_entity_poly.pdbx_strand_id
1 'polypeptide(L)'
;MLDNLLSPIILPPIMPGNTVTVTSSTISKTSRNRAAKKAFLRHRKSIGNPKPSPEVEEERRLASKLIREVDSTSSDVATLCDTYGLTREELGRLTGFSLRALAQWASGKLPSQPAKRRLHEIRRLLDALAEVIHLERLPVWMHESNTFFEGMTPLQVIEVGEIDRLWGMVYDLGSGQPD
;
A
#
# COMPACT_ATOMS: atom_id res chain seq x y z
N MET A 1 -29.71 28.21 -43.34
CA MET A 1 -30.54 27.75 -42.21
C MET A 1 -30.25 26.28 -42.03
N LEU A 2 -29.58 25.74 -41.01
CA LEU A 2 -28.93 26.19 -39.77
C LEU A 2 -27.88 25.07 -39.50
N ASP A 3 -26.58 25.33 -39.60
CA ASP A 3 -25.66 25.64 -38.49
C ASP A 3 -25.61 24.59 -37.35
N ASN A 4 -24.62 23.68 -37.48
CA ASN A 4 -23.52 23.49 -36.54
C ASN A 4 -23.88 23.35 -35.04
N LEU A 5 -24.00 22.10 -34.55
CA LEU A 5 -24.02 21.79 -33.11
C LEU A 5 -22.70 21.11 -32.70
N LEU A 6 -21.62 21.90 -32.71
CA LEU A 6 -20.46 21.66 -31.84
C LEU A 6 -20.81 22.20 -30.46
N SER A 7 -20.97 21.31 -29.48
CA SER A 7 -21.12 21.72 -28.07
C SER A 7 -19.73 22.10 -27.51
N PRO A 8 -19.56 23.30 -26.94
CA PRO A 8 -18.29 23.70 -26.33
C PRO A 8 -18.13 23.08 -24.94
N ILE A 9 -16.95 22.51 -24.70
CA ILE A 9 -16.44 22.05 -23.42
C ILE A 9 -16.32 23.27 -22.49
N ILE A 10 -17.11 23.31 -21.42
CA ILE A 10 -17.00 24.31 -20.36
C ILE A 10 -16.14 23.72 -19.23
N LEU A 11 -14.87 24.11 -19.17
CA LEU A 11 -14.02 23.92 -18.00
C LEU A 11 -14.37 24.99 -16.94
N PRO A 12 -14.54 24.62 -15.65
CA PRO A 12 -14.62 25.60 -14.58
C PRO A 12 -13.23 26.22 -14.28
N PRO A 13 -13.18 27.51 -13.88
CA PRO A 13 -11.94 28.22 -13.61
C PRO A 13 -11.27 27.77 -12.31
N ILE A 14 -9.96 27.62 -12.37
CA ILE A 14 -9.05 27.40 -11.24
C ILE A 14 -9.02 28.69 -10.40
N MET A 15 -9.34 28.58 -9.11
CA MET A 15 -9.19 29.67 -8.14
C MET A 15 -8.14 29.32 -7.08
N PRO A 16 -7.14 30.19 -6.82
CA PRO A 16 -6.17 30.03 -5.75
C PRO A 16 -6.75 30.50 -4.41
N GLY A 17 -7.22 29.56 -3.59
CA GLY A 17 -7.68 29.83 -2.23
C GLY A 17 -6.56 29.62 -1.19
N ASN A 18 -5.70 30.61 -1.01
CA ASN A 18 -4.69 30.64 0.04
C ASN A 18 -4.91 31.86 0.94
N THR A 19 -5.63 31.69 2.05
CA THR A 19 -5.52 32.54 3.26
C THR A 19 -6.28 31.87 4.41
N VAL A 20 -5.55 31.23 5.32
CA VAL A 20 -6.05 30.95 6.67
C VAL A 20 -5.39 31.98 7.60
N THR A 21 -6.16 33.00 7.96
CA THR A 21 -5.85 33.91 9.07
C THR A 21 -6.17 33.18 10.38
N VAL A 22 -5.15 32.78 11.13
CA VAL A 22 -5.28 32.49 12.57
C VAL A 22 -4.61 33.62 13.32
N THR A 23 -5.44 34.54 13.83
CA THR A 23 -5.11 35.42 14.94
C THR A 23 -5.16 34.60 16.23
N SER A 24 -4.06 34.54 16.98
CA SER A 24 -4.08 34.12 18.39
C SER A 24 -2.92 34.77 19.15
N SER A 25 -3.31 35.80 19.91
CA SER A 25 -2.82 36.23 21.23
C SER A 25 -1.43 35.82 21.70
N THR A 26 -0.62 36.86 21.88
CA THR A 26 0.14 37.19 23.10
C THR A 26 -0.14 36.29 24.31
N ILE A 27 0.87 35.55 24.79
CA ILE A 27 1.16 35.35 26.22
C ILE A 27 2.69 35.31 26.37
N SER A 28 3.24 36.38 26.94
CA SER A 28 4.58 36.44 27.50
C SER A 28 4.67 35.53 28.73
N LYS A 29 5.58 34.56 28.72
CA LYS A 29 6.07 33.92 29.96
C LYS A 29 7.59 33.89 29.96
N THR A 30 8.13 34.88 30.66
CA THR A 30 9.36 34.85 31.44
C THR A 30 9.80 33.43 31.82
N SER A 31 11.00 33.03 31.43
CA SER A 31 11.80 32.16 32.29
C SER A 31 13.30 32.38 32.06
N ARG A 32 13.84 33.27 32.88
CA ARG A 32 15.27 33.32 33.19
C ARG A 32 15.62 32.00 33.88
N ASN A 33 16.30 31.10 33.17
CA ASN A 33 16.94 29.95 33.80
C ASN A 33 18.30 29.65 33.16
N ARG A 34 19.22 30.61 33.32
CA ARG A 34 20.65 30.48 32.95
C ARG A 34 21.57 30.16 34.15
N ALA A 35 21.03 29.96 35.36
CA ALA A 35 21.84 29.87 36.58
C ALA A 35 21.82 28.50 37.30
N ALA A 36 21.05 27.50 36.85
CA ALA A 36 20.97 26.19 37.52
C ALA A 36 21.74 25.04 36.80
N LYS A 37 22.34 25.28 35.62
CA LYS A 37 23.09 24.24 34.88
C LYS A 37 24.54 24.04 35.34
N LYS A 38 25.05 24.85 36.27
CA LYS A 38 26.48 24.82 36.68
C LYS A 38 26.81 23.92 37.88
N ALA A 39 25.82 23.29 38.53
CA ALA A 39 26.06 22.45 39.71
C ALA A 39 26.09 20.93 39.45
N PHE A 40 25.76 20.47 38.24
CA PHE A 40 25.75 19.03 37.91
C PHE A 40 26.96 18.59 37.06
N LEU A 41 28.08 19.30 37.21
CA LEU A 41 29.33 19.02 36.48
C LEU A 41 30.50 18.75 37.42
N ARG A 42 30.29 17.91 38.44
CA ARG A 42 31.38 17.38 39.28
C ARG A 42 31.10 15.93 39.69
N HIS A 43 31.07 15.01 38.73
CA HIS A 43 31.43 13.59 39.00
C HIS A 43 31.60 12.68 37.77
N ARG A 44 31.58 13.19 36.54
CA ARG A 44 31.72 12.33 35.35
C ARG A 44 33.19 12.08 35.02
N LYS A 45 33.89 11.37 35.91
CA LYS A 45 35.23 10.82 35.68
C LYS A 45 35.12 9.73 34.62
N SER A 46 35.81 9.94 33.50
CA SER A 46 36.44 8.93 32.62
C SER A 46 35.95 7.49 32.80
N ILE A 47 34.95 7.08 32.02
CA ILE A 47 34.82 5.69 31.57
C ILE A 47 34.41 5.78 30.10
N GLY A 48 35.24 5.25 29.21
CA GLY A 48 34.99 5.22 27.77
C GLY A 48 33.60 4.65 27.49
N ASN A 49 32.97 5.11 26.41
CA ASN A 49 31.66 4.60 26.01
C ASN A 49 31.70 3.07 26.05
N PRO A 50 30.94 2.41 26.95
CA PRO A 50 31.04 0.96 27.08
C PRO A 50 30.63 0.37 25.73
N LYS A 51 31.51 -0.45 25.14
CA LYS A 51 31.11 -1.24 23.97
C LYS A 51 29.88 -2.06 24.39
N PRO A 52 28.80 -2.04 23.60
CA PRO A 52 27.58 -2.77 23.93
C PRO A 52 27.92 -4.23 24.20
N SER A 53 27.32 -4.79 25.26
CA SER A 53 27.49 -6.21 25.59
C SER A 53 26.97 -7.07 24.43
N PRO A 54 27.56 -8.26 24.20
CA PRO A 54 27.22 -9.12 23.05
C PRO A 54 25.74 -9.56 23.03
N GLU A 55 25.06 -9.58 24.17
CA GLU A 55 23.62 -9.87 24.25
C GLU A 55 22.75 -8.74 23.67
N VAL A 56 23.10 -7.47 23.89
CA VAL A 56 22.32 -6.31 23.37
C VAL A 56 22.53 -6.14 21.85
N GLU A 57 23.72 -6.50 21.37
CA GLU A 57 24.03 -6.52 19.94
C GLU A 57 23.25 -7.64 19.24
N GLU A 58 23.08 -8.80 19.86
CA GLU A 58 22.29 -9.92 19.31
C GLU A 58 20.77 -9.69 19.41
N GLU A 59 20.26 -9.07 20.49
CA GLU A 59 18.86 -8.65 20.59
C GLU A 59 18.49 -7.61 19.51
N ARG A 60 19.38 -6.66 19.20
CA ARG A 60 19.20 -5.72 18.09
C ARG A 60 19.30 -6.40 16.73
N ARG A 61 20.16 -7.41 16.59
CA ARG A 61 20.26 -8.24 15.38
C ARG A 61 18.98 -9.04 15.14
N LEU A 62 18.37 -9.59 16.18
CA LEU A 62 17.10 -10.32 16.12
C LEU A 62 15.92 -9.38 15.82
N ALA A 63 15.85 -8.20 16.45
CA ALA A 63 14.81 -7.19 16.16
C ALA A 63 14.88 -6.68 14.71
N SER A 64 16.10 -6.45 14.20
CA SER A 64 16.35 -5.98 12.83
C SER A 64 16.10 -7.07 11.77
N LYS A 65 16.14 -8.35 12.16
CA LYS A 65 15.81 -9.49 11.30
C LYS A 65 14.30 -9.81 11.28
N LEU A 66 13.60 -9.68 12.41
CA LEU A 66 12.13 -9.81 12.49
C LEU A 66 11.39 -8.70 11.72
N ILE A 67 11.92 -7.47 11.70
CA ILE A 67 11.39 -6.38 10.86
C ILE A 67 11.67 -6.66 9.37
N ARG A 68 12.86 -7.18 9.02
CA ARG A 68 13.21 -7.62 7.66
C ARG A 68 12.36 -8.78 7.13
N GLU A 69 11.84 -9.68 7.98
CA GLU A 69 10.96 -10.80 7.59
C GLU A 69 9.47 -10.40 7.48
N VAL A 70 9.05 -9.43 8.30
CA VAL A 70 7.67 -8.91 8.34
C VAL A 70 7.40 -7.87 7.24
N ASP A 71 8.46 -7.18 6.77
CA ASP A 71 8.45 -6.30 5.60
C ASP A 71 8.88 -7.01 4.29
N SER A 72 9.52 -8.20 4.32
CA SER A 72 9.80 -8.96 3.08
C SER A 72 8.58 -9.72 2.53
N THR A 73 7.51 -9.81 3.31
CA THR A 73 6.17 -10.22 2.87
C THR A 73 5.26 -9.00 2.67
N SER A 74 5.85 -7.81 2.52
CA SER A 74 5.16 -6.52 2.56
C SER A 74 4.04 -6.40 1.53
N SER A 75 2.90 -6.06 2.10
CA SER A 75 1.69 -5.45 1.56
C SER A 75 1.93 -4.13 0.83
N ASP A 76 3.03 -3.99 0.08
CA ASP A 76 3.34 -2.74 -0.61
C ASP A 76 2.47 -2.64 -1.87
N VAL A 77 1.40 -1.86 -1.72
CA VAL A 77 0.39 -1.62 -2.75
C VAL A 77 1.05 -1.14 -4.04
N ALA A 78 2.12 -0.32 -3.95
CA ALA A 78 2.85 0.16 -5.10
C ALA A 78 3.57 -0.99 -5.83
N THR A 79 4.26 -1.85 -5.10
CA THR A 79 4.96 -3.00 -5.69
C THR A 79 4.01 -3.98 -6.36
N LEU A 80 2.82 -4.21 -5.79
CA LEU A 80 1.80 -5.05 -6.42
C LEU A 80 1.32 -4.45 -7.74
N CYS A 81 1.00 -3.14 -7.76
CA CYS A 81 0.61 -2.44 -8.98
C CYS A 81 1.70 -2.55 -10.07
N ASP A 82 2.96 -2.28 -9.71
CA ASP A 82 4.07 -2.29 -10.66
C ASP A 82 4.38 -3.70 -11.20
N THR A 83 4.30 -4.72 -10.35
CA THR A 83 4.65 -6.11 -10.72
C THR A 83 3.67 -6.71 -11.73
N TYR A 84 2.37 -6.47 -11.52
CA TYR A 84 1.32 -7.09 -12.34
C TYR A 84 0.72 -6.12 -13.39
N GLY A 85 1.26 -4.91 -13.50
CA GLY A 85 0.75 -3.89 -14.44
C GLY A 85 -0.64 -3.38 -14.09
N LEU A 86 -1.03 -3.43 -12.80
CA LEU A 86 -2.36 -3.06 -12.33
C LEU A 86 -2.41 -1.61 -11.86
N THR A 87 -3.50 -0.94 -12.16
CA THR A 87 -3.85 0.35 -11.57
C THR A 87 -4.27 0.20 -10.10
N ARG A 88 -4.22 1.30 -9.34
CA ARG A 88 -4.67 1.30 -7.94
C ARG A 88 -6.18 1.08 -7.84
N GLU A 89 -6.92 1.50 -8.85
CA GLU A 89 -8.35 1.29 -9.03
C GLU A 89 -8.67 -0.20 -9.16
N GLU A 90 -7.97 -0.91 -10.05
CA GLU A 90 -8.12 -2.35 -10.21
C GLU A 90 -7.74 -3.08 -8.93
N LEU A 91 -6.62 -2.73 -8.30
CA LEU A 91 -6.22 -3.34 -7.04
C LEU A 91 -7.26 -3.09 -5.93
N GLY A 92 -7.92 -1.93 -5.92
CA GLY A 92 -9.04 -1.63 -5.02
C GLY A 92 -10.23 -2.55 -5.24
N ARG A 93 -10.59 -2.79 -6.49
CA ARG A 93 -11.67 -3.71 -6.87
C ARG A 93 -11.33 -5.17 -6.53
N LEU A 94 -10.10 -5.60 -6.78
CA LEU A 94 -9.63 -6.95 -6.46
C LEU A 94 -9.60 -7.23 -4.95
N THR A 95 -9.12 -6.26 -4.18
CA THR A 95 -8.95 -6.44 -2.74
C THR A 95 -10.22 -6.12 -1.95
N GLY A 96 -11.15 -5.37 -2.53
CA GLY A 96 -12.33 -4.81 -1.85
C GLY A 96 -12.02 -3.59 -0.98
N PHE A 97 -10.81 -3.02 -1.06
CA PHE A 97 -10.41 -1.86 -0.28
C PHE A 97 -10.63 -0.55 -1.02
N SER A 98 -11.00 0.50 -0.27
CA SER A 98 -11.11 1.84 -0.83
C SER A 98 -9.75 2.36 -1.34
N LEU A 99 -9.77 3.12 -2.44
CA LEU A 99 -8.59 3.82 -2.98
C LEU A 99 -7.85 4.65 -1.92
N ARG A 100 -8.59 5.26 -0.98
CA ARG A 100 -8.01 6.02 0.12
C ARG A 100 -7.17 5.15 1.06
N ALA A 101 -7.63 3.94 1.37
CA ALA A 101 -6.90 3.01 2.20
C ALA A 101 -5.61 2.55 1.50
N LEU A 102 -5.73 2.18 0.22
CA LEU A 102 -4.59 1.81 -0.63
C LEU A 102 -3.56 2.94 -0.72
N ALA A 103 -3.99 4.18 -0.92
CA ALA A 103 -3.11 5.34 -0.96
C ALA A 103 -2.40 5.59 0.38
N GLN A 104 -3.07 5.38 1.51
CA GLN A 104 -2.42 5.49 2.83
C GLN A 104 -1.32 4.44 3.00
N TRP A 105 -1.55 3.21 2.54
CA TRP A 105 -0.57 2.14 2.64
C TRP A 105 0.60 2.33 1.70
N ALA A 106 0.35 2.80 0.48
CA ALA A 106 1.40 3.21 -0.47
C ALA A 106 2.27 4.35 0.08
N SER A 107 1.71 5.22 0.93
CA SER A 107 2.48 6.30 1.61
C SER A 107 3.23 5.83 2.87
N GLY A 108 3.29 4.52 3.13
CA GLY A 108 4.05 3.93 4.25
C GLY A 108 3.25 3.77 5.55
N LYS A 109 1.93 3.97 5.54
CA LYS A 109 1.09 3.61 6.70
C LYS A 109 0.92 2.10 6.73
N LEU A 110 1.15 1.47 7.87
CA LEU A 110 0.99 0.03 8.00
C LEU A 110 -0.49 -0.40 7.85
N PRO A 111 -0.81 -1.33 6.95
CA PRO A 111 -2.14 -1.94 6.89
C PRO A 111 -2.44 -2.77 8.14
N SER A 112 -3.72 -2.89 8.47
CA SER A 112 -4.18 -3.78 9.53
C SER A 112 -3.89 -5.24 9.17
N GLN A 113 -3.76 -6.11 10.18
CA GLN A 113 -3.54 -7.55 9.94
C GLN A 113 -4.53 -8.21 8.96
N PRO A 114 -5.86 -7.98 9.03
CA PRO A 114 -6.78 -8.52 8.03
C PRO A 114 -6.53 -7.96 6.63
N ALA A 115 -6.14 -6.68 6.51
CA ALA A 115 -5.77 -6.10 5.22
C ALA A 115 -4.49 -6.72 4.64
N LYS A 116 -3.48 -6.97 5.47
CA LYS A 116 -2.25 -7.69 5.07
C LYS A 116 -2.54 -9.10 4.58
N ARG A 117 -3.45 -9.83 5.23
CA ARG A 117 -3.86 -11.18 4.79
C ARG A 117 -4.54 -11.13 3.43
N ARG A 118 -5.48 -10.19 3.23
CA ARG A 118 -6.18 -10.04 1.95
C ARG A 118 -5.22 -9.65 0.82
N LEU A 119 -4.28 -8.73 1.07
CA LEU A 119 -3.26 -8.36 0.09
C LEU A 119 -2.34 -9.54 -0.27
N HIS A 120 -2.00 -10.39 0.70
CA HIS A 120 -1.27 -11.63 0.44
C HIS A 120 -2.04 -12.64 -0.40
N GLU A 121 -3.32 -12.81 -0.11
CA GLU A 121 -4.20 -13.72 -0.84
C GLU A 121 -4.28 -13.30 -2.32
N ILE A 122 -4.52 -12.01 -2.56
CA ILE A 122 -4.54 -11.45 -3.91
C ILE A 122 -3.17 -11.59 -4.59
N ARG A 123 -2.07 -11.33 -3.88
CA ARG A 123 -0.73 -11.55 -4.42
C ARG A 123 -0.53 -13.00 -4.86
N ARG A 124 -0.88 -13.97 -4.02
CA ARG A 124 -0.76 -15.40 -4.34
C ARG A 124 -1.59 -15.77 -5.56
N LEU A 125 -2.80 -15.23 -5.68
CA LEU A 125 -3.64 -15.46 -6.84
C LEU A 125 -3.01 -14.88 -8.11
N LEU A 126 -2.50 -13.63 -8.04
CA LEU A 126 -1.85 -12.99 -9.18
C LEU A 126 -0.54 -13.71 -9.58
N ASP A 127 0.21 -14.21 -8.61
CA ASP A 127 1.38 -15.07 -8.84
C ASP A 127 0.98 -16.34 -9.59
N ALA A 128 -0.05 -17.04 -9.12
CA ALA A 128 -0.52 -18.27 -9.77
C ALA A 128 -1.11 -18.00 -11.17
N LEU A 129 -1.82 -16.88 -11.35
CA LEU A 129 -2.29 -16.45 -12.67
C LEU A 129 -1.13 -16.10 -13.61
N ALA A 130 -0.05 -15.52 -13.10
CA ALA A 130 1.15 -15.20 -13.89
C ALA A 130 1.91 -16.46 -14.37
N GLU A 131 1.70 -17.61 -13.73
CA GLU A 131 2.24 -18.89 -14.21
C GLU A 131 1.49 -19.44 -15.42
N VAL A 132 0.17 -19.19 -15.51
CA VAL A 132 -0.69 -19.70 -16.60
C VAL A 132 -0.91 -18.68 -17.71
N ILE A 133 -0.84 -17.38 -17.40
CA ILE A 133 -1.08 -16.26 -18.33
C ILE A 133 0.14 -15.34 -18.31
N HIS A 134 0.52 -14.83 -19.49
CA HIS A 134 1.60 -13.85 -19.58
C HIS A 134 1.29 -12.58 -18.79
N LEU A 135 2.20 -12.17 -17.91
CA LEU A 135 2.10 -10.96 -17.06
C LEU A 135 1.66 -9.70 -17.83
N GLU A 136 2.19 -9.46 -19.02
CA GLU A 136 1.85 -8.28 -19.83
C GLU A 136 0.38 -8.26 -20.29
N ARG A 137 -0.24 -9.44 -20.42
CA ARG A 137 -1.64 -9.59 -20.80
C ARG A 137 -2.57 -9.67 -19.60
N LEU A 138 -2.04 -9.85 -18.39
CA LEU A 138 -2.83 -10.03 -17.19
C LEU A 138 -3.80 -8.86 -16.95
N PRO A 139 -3.40 -7.57 -17.02
CA PRO A 139 -4.35 -6.46 -16.81
C PRO A 139 -5.50 -6.47 -17.81
N VAL A 140 -5.23 -6.74 -19.09
CA VAL A 140 -6.25 -6.79 -20.14
C VAL A 140 -7.18 -7.98 -19.93
N TRP A 141 -6.61 -9.16 -19.68
CA TRP A 141 -7.35 -10.39 -19.44
C TRP A 141 -8.30 -10.30 -18.25
N MET A 142 -7.95 -9.53 -17.20
CA MET A 142 -8.84 -9.31 -16.05
C MET A 142 -10.15 -8.59 -16.41
N HIS A 143 -10.19 -7.87 -17.53
CA HIS A 143 -11.38 -7.19 -18.06
C HIS A 143 -12.07 -7.95 -19.20
N GLU A 144 -11.48 -9.05 -19.68
CA GLU A 144 -12.07 -9.86 -20.73
C GLU A 144 -13.12 -10.80 -20.13
N SER A 145 -14.27 -10.91 -20.81
CA SER A 145 -15.28 -11.90 -20.47
C SER A 145 -14.77 -13.31 -20.79
N ASN A 146 -14.88 -14.23 -19.83
CA ASN A 146 -14.45 -15.61 -20.01
C ASN A 146 -15.63 -16.58 -19.86
N THR A 147 -15.75 -17.55 -20.77
CA THR A 147 -16.78 -18.60 -20.72
C THR A 147 -16.64 -19.49 -19.48
N PHE A 148 -15.43 -19.64 -18.93
CA PHE A 148 -15.20 -20.35 -17.66
C PHE A 148 -15.94 -19.70 -16.48
N PHE A 149 -16.18 -18.38 -16.57
CA PHE A 149 -16.91 -17.61 -15.56
C PHE A 149 -18.32 -17.24 -16.03
N GLU A 150 -18.95 -18.07 -16.87
CA GLU A 150 -20.31 -17.82 -17.39
C GLU A 150 -20.43 -16.48 -18.14
N GLY A 151 -19.33 -16.01 -18.75
CA GLY A 151 -19.26 -14.74 -19.46
C GLY A 151 -18.93 -13.52 -18.58
N MET A 152 -18.70 -13.72 -17.28
CA MET A 152 -18.20 -12.67 -16.39
C MET A 152 -16.71 -12.40 -16.63
N THR A 153 -16.27 -11.20 -16.24
CA THR A 153 -14.84 -10.89 -16.21
C THR A 153 -14.20 -11.43 -14.92
N PRO A 154 -12.92 -11.83 -14.94
CA PRO A 154 -12.20 -12.25 -13.73
C PRO A 154 -12.30 -11.23 -12.60
N LEU A 155 -12.30 -9.93 -12.94
CA LEU A 155 -12.47 -8.85 -11.98
C LEU A 155 -13.85 -8.90 -11.29
N GLN A 156 -14.92 -9.12 -12.05
CA GLN A 156 -16.29 -9.21 -11.51
C GLN A 156 -16.47 -10.42 -10.59
N VAL A 157 -15.89 -11.56 -10.94
CA VAL A 157 -15.95 -12.79 -10.12
C VAL A 157 -15.34 -12.54 -8.74
N ILE A 158 -14.22 -11.80 -8.69
CA ILE A 158 -13.60 -11.40 -7.42
C ILE A 158 -14.49 -10.41 -6.64
N GLU A 159 -15.14 -9.47 -7.33
CA GLU A 159 -16.05 -8.50 -6.69
C GLU A 159 -17.28 -9.14 -6.05
N VAL A 160 -17.80 -10.21 -6.65
CA VAL A 160 -18.92 -11.01 -6.11
C VAL A 160 -18.46 -11.91 -4.95
N GLY A 161 -17.15 -12.09 -4.77
CA GLY A 161 -16.56 -12.92 -3.72
C GLY A 161 -16.33 -14.37 -4.14
N GLU A 162 -16.44 -14.68 -5.43
CA GLU A 162 -16.25 -16.02 -5.98
C GLU A 162 -14.79 -16.28 -6.41
N ILE A 163 -13.84 -15.76 -5.63
CA ILE A 163 -12.39 -15.87 -5.93
C ILE A 163 -11.91 -17.32 -6.08
N ASP A 164 -12.58 -18.26 -5.42
CA ASP A 164 -12.29 -19.70 -5.52
C ASP A 164 -12.47 -20.24 -6.94
N ARG A 165 -13.36 -19.66 -7.75
CA ARG A 165 -13.51 -20.04 -9.16
C ARG A 165 -12.25 -19.73 -9.97
N LEU A 166 -11.56 -18.63 -9.67
CA LEU A 166 -10.29 -18.31 -10.35
C LEU A 166 -9.20 -19.29 -9.93
N TRP A 167 -9.18 -19.70 -8.66
CA TRP A 167 -8.25 -20.75 -8.20
C TRP A 167 -8.50 -22.09 -8.90
N GLY A 168 -9.77 -22.46 -9.09
CA GLY A 168 -10.15 -23.63 -9.90
C GLY A 168 -9.60 -23.55 -11.32
N MET A 169 -9.88 -22.44 -12.02
CA MET A 169 -9.36 -22.23 -13.37
C MET A 169 -7.84 -22.33 -13.46
N VAL A 170 -7.11 -21.72 -12.51
CA VAL A 170 -5.64 -21.78 -12.47
C VAL A 170 -5.17 -23.21 -12.23
N TYR A 171 -5.83 -23.95 -11.36
CA TYR A 171 -5.53 -25.36 -11.11
C TYR A 171 -5.79 -26.22 -12.36
N ASP A 172 -6.91 -26.02 -13.06
CA ASP A 172 -7.27 -26.80 -14.25
C ASP A 172 -6.29 -26.52 -15.40
N LEU A 173 -5.98 -25.24 -15.64
CA LEU A 173 -5.01 -24.82 -16.66
C LEU A 173 -3.57 -25.27 -16.31
N GLY A 174 -3.20 -25.23 -15.03
CA GLY A 174 -1.85 -25.58 -14.57
C GLY A 174 -1.62 -27.09 -14.44
N SER A 175 -2.66 -27.87 -14.13
CA SER A 175 -2.58 -29.33 -14.01
C SER A 175 -2.65 -30.05 -15.36
N GLY A 176 -3.01 -29.34 -16.43
CA GLY A 176 -3.11 -29.89 -17.78
C GLY A 176 -4.24 -30.92 -17.92
N GLN A 177 -5.22 -30.89 -17.02
CA GLN A 177 -6.34 -31.80 -17.01
C GLN A 177 -7.52 -31.10 -17.71
N PRO A 178 -7.85 -31.48 -18.96
CA PRO A 178 -9.03 -30.92 -19.63
C PRO A 178 -10.29 -31.48 -18.96
N ASP A 179 -11.26 -30.60 -18.71
CA ASP A 179 -12.66 -30.98 -18.44
C ASP A 179 -13.27 -31.77 -19.61
#